data_AF-C7RUF0-F1
#
_entry.id   AF-C7RUF0-F1
#
_cell.length_a   1.000
_cell.length_b   1.000
_cell.length_c   1.000
_cell.angle_alpha   90.00
_cell.angle_beta   90.00
_cell.angle_gamma   90.00
#
_symmetry.space_group_name_H-M   'P 1'
#
loop_
_entity.id
_entity.type
_entity.pdbx_description
1 polymer ?
#
loop_
_entity_poly.entity_id
_entity_poly.type
_entity_poly.pdbx_seq_one_letter_code
_entity_poly.pdbx_strand_id
1 'polypeptide(L)'
;MTEPGGVTLSTLLPPWPLFSAFLLASLVLAVTPGPGVLYIVTRSLVQGRRSGLTSVAGVALGNLGNALAASTGLAALFAVSSLAFAVVKYAGALYLVYLGVQMLRLPPAELSAPVPPAASLGRIFRDGFVVALLNPKTAIFFAAFLPQFLSPDGAPALQGMALGVLFVAIAAVTDSAYALAAGTVAPALARARGLRRGGRWLGGGAFIGLGVFTALTGTRAAK
;
A
#
# COMPACT_ATOMS: atom_id res chain seq x y z
N MET A 1 -22.37 -12.65 -37.66
CA MET A 1 -20.94 -12.29 -37.79
C MET A 1 -20.42 -11.98 -36.39
N THR A 2 -19.80 -12.95 -35.74
CA THR A 2 -19.13 -12.81 -34.45
C THR A 2 -17.67 -12.48 -34.73
N GLU A 3 -17.20 -11.32 -34.31
CA GLU A 3 -15.79 -10.92 -34.37
C GLU A 3 -14.89 -12.01 -33.73
N PRO A 4 -13.94 -12.63 -34.45
CA PRO A 4 -13.04 -13.61 -33.88
C PRO A 4 -11.94 -12.87 -33.12
N GLY A 5 -12.01 -12.90 -31.78
CA GLY A 5 -10.90 -12.47 -30.90
C GLY A 5 -11.13 -11.19 -30.09
N GLY A 6 -12.34 -10.62 -30.09
CA GLY A 6 -12.65 -9.46 -29.25
C GLY A 6 -12.65 -9.80 -27.76
N VAL A 7 -11.76 -9.17 -26.99
CA VAL A 7 -11.83 -9.15 -25.53
C VAL A 7 -13.11 -8.41 -25.13
N THR A 8 -14.06 -9.10 -24.50
CA THR A 8 -15.34 -8.52 -24.04
C THR A 8 -15.35 -8.40 -22.52
N LEU A 9 -16.19 -7.52 -21.96
CA LEU A 9 -16.33 -7.41 -20.51
C LEU A 9 -16.71 -8.75 -19.85
N SER A 10 -17.52 -9.55 -20.55
CA SER A 10 -17.91 -10.91 -20.14
C SER A 10 -16.77 -11.92 -20.13
N THR A 11 -15.67 -11.68 -20.87
CA THR A 11 -14.48 -12.56 -20.85
C THR A 11 -13.36 -12.02 -19.95
N LEU A 12 -13.45 -10.76 -19.50
CA LEU A 12 -12.50 -10.13 -18.58
C LEU A 12 -12.92 -10.18 -17.11
N LEU A 13 -14.22 -10.08 -16.83
CA LEU A 13 -14.75 -10.06 -15.48
C LEU A 13 -15.45 -11.38 -15.18
N PRO A 14 -15.30 -11.91 -13.96
CA PRO A 14 -15.98 -13.13 -13.57
C PRO A 14 -17.50 -12.94 -13.48
N PRO A 15 -18.28 -14.03 -13.44
CA PRO A 15 -19.72 -13.97 -13.21
C PRO A 15 -20.07 -13.19 -11.93
N TRP A 16 -21.25 -12.56 -11.91
CA TRP A 16 -21.66 -11.64 -10.85
C TRP A 16 -21.46 -12.13 -9.40
N PRO A 17 -21.77 -13.40 -9.05
CA PRO A 17 -21.52 -13.89 -7.69
C PRO A 17 -20.05 -13.82 -7.28
N LEU A 18 -19.14 -14.21 -8.19
CA LEU A 18 -17.70 -14.20 -7.95
C LEU A 18 -17.14 -12.78 -8.00
N PHE A 19 -17.67 -11.94 -8.91
CA PHE A 19 -17.28 -10.54 -9.02
C PHE A 19 -17.65 -9.72 -7.78
N SER A 20 -18.88 -9.87 -7.27
CA SER A 20 -19.32 -9.18 -6.05
C SER A 20 -18.53 -9.64 -4.80
N ALA A 21 -18.20 -10.93 -4.71
CA ALA A 21 -17.30 -11.45 -3.68
C ALA A 21 -15.90 -10.83 -3.76
N PHE A 22 -15.35 -10.68 -4.98
CA PHE A 22 -14.07 -9.99 -5.19
C PHE A 22 -14.12 -8.53 -4.72
N LEU A 23 -15.18 -7.80 -5.07
CA LEU A 23 -15.38 -6.41 -4.66
C LEU A 23 -15.42 -6.28 -3.13
N LEU A 24 -16.18 -7.16 -2.45
CA LEU A 24 -16.30 -7.15 -1.01
C LEU A 24 -14.96 -7.49 -0.32
N ALA A 25 -14.28 -8.54 -0.78
CA ALA A 25 -12.98 -8.94 -0.24
C ALA A 25 -11.93 -7.84 -0.46
N SER A 26 -11.93 -7.21 -1.64
CA SER A 26 -11.07 -6.08 -1.97
C SER A 26 -11.33 -4.90 -1.05
N LEU A 27 -12.59 -4.57 -0.79
CA LEU A 27 -12.96 -3.50 0.13
C LEU A 27 -12.49 -3.80 1.56
N VAL A 28 -12.81 -4.97 2.10
CA VAL A 28 -12.41 -5.40 3.46
C VAL A 28 -10.89 -5.35 3.60
N LEU A 29 -10.16 -5.86 2.61
CA LEU A 29 -8.72 -5.77 2.62
C LEU A 29 -8.26 -4.31 2.55
N ALA A 30 -8.80 -3.49 1.66
CA ALA A 30 -8.41 -2.09 1.50
C ALA A 30 -8.60 -1.26 2.78
N VAL A 31 -9.74 -1.43 3.48
CA VAL A 31 -9.98 -0.70 4.75
C VAL A 31 -9.18 -1.25 5.94
N THR A 32 -8.71 -2.49 5.89
CA THR A 32 -7.90 -3.05 6.99
C THR A 32 -6.53 -2.34 7.03
N PRO A 33 -6.12 -1.66 8.11
CA PRO A 33 -4.85 -0.95 8.12
C PRO A 33 -3.65 -1.89 7.97
N GLY A 34 -2.73 -1.54 7.08
CA GLY A 34 -1.45 -2.22 6.88
C GLY A 34 -0.33 -1.21 6.60
N PRO A 35 0.85 -1.67 6.14
CA PRO A 35 2.00 -0.80 5.87
C PRO A 35 1.69 0.43 5.00
N GLY A 36 0.99 0.23 3.87
CA GLY A 36 0.61 1.33 2.96
C GLY A 36 -0.30 2.38 3.60
N VAL A 37 -1.40 1.94 4.23
CA VAL A 37 -2.36 2.84 4.92
C VAL A 37 -1.65 3.65 6.01
N LEU A 38 -0.83 2.99 6.83
CA LEU A 38 -0.10 3.65 7.91
C LEU A 38 0.95 4.63 7.39
N TYR A 39 1.60 4.33 6.27
CA TYR A 39 2.47 5.28 5.57
C TYR A 39 1.71 6.54 5.14
N ILE A 40 0.54 6.36 4.50
CA ILE A 40 -0.33 7.45 4.06
C ILE A 40 -0.78 8.30 5.25
N VAL A 41 -1.30 7.66 6.30
CA VAL A 41 -1.76 8.34 7.53
C VAL A 41 -0.62 9.11 8.19
N THR A 42 0.56 8.51 8.33
CA THR A 42 1.73 9.16 8.94
C THR A 42 2.15 10.41 8.14
N ARG A 43 2.22 10.30 6.82
CA ARG A 43 2.55 11.44 5.94
C ARG A 43 1.46 12.51 5.99
N SER A 44 0.19 12.14 6.02
CA SER A 44 -0.92 13.07 6.18
C SER A 44 -0.90 13.83 7.50
N LEU A 45 -0.63 13.13 8.61
CA LEU A 45 -0.59 13.74 9.95
C LEU A 45 0.59 14.68 10.11
N VAL A 46 1.77 14.29 9.61
CA VAL A 46 3.01 15.05 9.85
C VAL A 46 3.27 16.10 8.79
N GLN A 47 2.92 15.84 7.52
CA GLN A 47 3.26 16.67 6.37
C GLN A 47 2.03 17.20 5.60
N GLY A 48 0.83 16.92 6.11
CA GLY A 48 -0.44 17.47 5.60
C GLY A 48 -1.07 16.69 4.45
N ARG A 49 -2.28 17.12 4.06
CA ARG A 49 -3.15 16.44 3.07
C ARG A 49 -2.46 16.20 1.73
N ARG A 50 -1.68 17.16 1.23
CA ARG A 50 -0.99 17.06 -0.07
C ARG A 50 0.01 15.89 -0.07
N SER A 51 0.82 15.77 0.98
CA SER A 51 1.74 14.66 1.17
C SER A 51 1.01 13.33 1.34
N GLY A 52 -0.14 13.33 2.01
CA GLY A 52 -1.05 12.20 2.07
C GLY A 52 -1.49 11.70 0.69
N LEU A 53 -2.09 12.57 -0.11
CA LEU A 53 -2.58 12.22 -1.45
C LEU A 53 -1.44 11.81 -2.41
N THR A 54 -0.26 12.42 -2.30
CA THR A 54 0.93 11.97 -3.03
C THR A 54 1.38 10.58 -2.59
N SER A 55 1.24 10.25 -1.31
CA SER A 55 1.48 8.90 -0.79
C SER A 55 0.50 7.89 -1.38
N VAL A 56 -0.78 8.24 -1.49
CA VAL A 56 -1.81 7.41 -2.14
C VAL A 56 -1.43 7.10 -3.58
N ALA A 57 -0.99 8.10 -4.36
CA ALA A 57 -0.59 7.88 -5.76
C ALA A 57 0.60 6.91 -5.87
N GLY A 58 1.61 7.05 -5.00
CA GLY A 58 2.74 6.13 -4.95
C GLY A 58 2.31 4.71 -4.58
N VAL A 59 1.49 4.58 -3.53
CA VAL A 59 0.96 3.29 -3.05
C VAL A 59 0.12 2.61 -4.12
N ALA A 60 -0.75 3.35 -4.81
CA ALA A 60 -1.57 2.83 -5.90
C ALA A 60 -0.70 2.25 -7.02
N LEU A 61 0.35 2.97 -7.45
CA LEU A 61 1.26 2.47 -8.48
C LEU A 61 2.06 1.24 -8.02
N GLY A 62 2.49 1.20 -6.76
CA GLY A 62 3.16 0.02 -6.20
C GLY A 62 2.23 -1.20 -6.10
N ASN A 63 0.95 -0.99 -5.77
CA ASN A 63 -0.05 -2.04 -5.79
C ASN A 63 -0.34 -2.54 -7.21
N LEU A 64 -0.32 -1.67 -8.23
CA LEU A 64 -0.38 -2.08 -9.64
C LEU A 64 0.82 -2.95 -10.01
N GLY A 65 2.02 -2.62 -9.53
CA GLY A 65 3.20 -3.47 -9.69
C GLY A 65 2.99 -4.89 -9.14
N ASN A 66 2.40 -5.02 -7.95
CA ASN A 66 2.04 -6.31 -7.39
C ASN A 66 0.96 -7.04 -8.22
N ALA A 67 -0.07 -6.32 -8.68
CA ALA A 67 -1.11 -6.89 -9.52
C ALA A 67 -0.55 -7.43 -10.84
N LEU A 68 0.36 -6.68 -11.48
CA LEU A 68 1.06 -7.11 -12.69
C LEU A 68 1.90 -8.37 -12.44
N ALA A 69 2.69 -8.38 -11.36
CA ALA A 69 3.47 -9.55 -10.97
C ALA A 69 2.57 -10.78 -10.73
N ALA A 70 1.41 -10.59 -10.11
CA ALA A 70 0.48 -11.69 -9.90
C ALA A 70 -0.17 -12.20 -11.18
N SER A 71 -0.54 -11.28 -12.06
CA SER A 71 -1.20 -11.60 -13.32
C SER A 71 -0.30 -12.36 -14.30
N THR A 72 1.01 -12.12 -14.27
CA THR A 72 1.99 -12.86 -15.09
C THR A 72 2.44 -14.17 -14.46
N GLY A 73 1.89 -14.56 -13.31
CA GLY A 73 2.26 -15.78 -12.58
C GLY A 73 3.51 -15.63 -11.72
N LEU A 74 4.15 -14.45 -11.67
CA LEU A 74 5.25 -14.19 -10.74
C LEU A 74 4.78 -14.30 -9.27
N ALA A 75 3.50 -14.02 -8.99
CA ALA A 75 2.92 -14.30 -7.66
C ALA A 75 2.66 -15.78 -7.38
N ALA A 76 2.53 -16.64 -8.39
CA ALA A 76 2.49 -18.09 -8.19
C ALA A 76 3.84 -18.59 -7.65
N LEU A 77 4.95 -18.00 -8.08
CA LEU A 77 6.28 -18.27 -7.52
C LEU A 77 6.37 -17.84 -6.04
N PHE A 78 5.78 -16.69 -5.67
CA PHE A 78 5.71 -16.25 -4.28
C PHE A 78 4.78 -17.14 -3.41
N ALA A 79 3.69 -17.66 -3.97
CA ALA A 79 2.75 -18.53 -3.26
C ALA A 79 3.38 -19.88 -2.87
N VAL A 80 4.32 -20.38 -3.69
CA VAL A 80 5.01 -21.66 -3.45
C VAL A 80 6.30 -21.47 -2.65
N SER A 81 6.88 -20.26 -2.63
CA SER A 81 8.18 -19.98 -1.99
C SER A 81 8.07 -19.19 -0.69
N SER A 82 8.20 -19.90 0.44
CA SER A 82 8.34 -19.30 1.77
C SER A 82 9.52 -18.33 1.86
N LEU A 83 10.61 -18.61 1.13
CA LEU A 83 11.77 -17.73 1.03
C LEU A 83 11.42 -16.41 0.33
N ALA A 84 10.71 -16.47 -0.79
CA ALA A 84 10.37 -15.27 -1.55
C ALA A 84 9.41 -14.37 -0.74
N PHE A 85 8.46 -14.97 -0.02
CA PHE A 85 7.63 -14.25 0.94
C PHE A 85 8.46 -13.60 2.06
N ALA A 86 9.41 -14.35 2.65
CA ALA A 86 10.29 -13.83 3.69
C ALA A 86 11.12 -12.63 3.19
N VAL A 87 11.67 -12.71 1.97
CA VAL A 87 12.45 -11.62 1.36
C VAL A 87 11.60 -10.35 1.24
N VAL A 88 10.39 -10.43 0.67
CA VAL A 88 9.50 -9.26 0.52
C VAL A 88 9.16 -8.67 1.90
N LYS A 89 8.76 -9.53 2.84
CA LYS A 89 8.39 -9.16 4.20
C LYS A 89 9.53 -8.42 4.91
N TYR A 90 10.73 -9.01 4.94
CA TYR A 90 11.88 -8.43 5.64
C TYR A 90 12.42 -7.19 4.91
N ALA A 91 12.40 -7.16 3.57
CA ALA A 91 12.76 -5.97 2.82
C ALA A 91 11.80 -4.80 3.12
N GLY A 92 10.49 -5.04 3.15
CA GLY A 92 9.49 -4.05 3.51
C GLY A 92 9.66 -3.56 4.95
N ALA A 93 9.88 -4.48 5.89
CA ALA A 93 10.15 -4.17 7.29
C ALA A 93 11.39 -3.28 7.45
N LEU A 94 12.51 -3.65 6.83
CA LEU A 94 13.75 -2.88 6.85
C LEU A 94 13.57 -1.50 6.22
N TYR A 95 12.80 -1.41 5.13
CA TYR A 95 12.53 -0.13 4.47
C TYR A 95 11.72 0.81 5.35
N LEU A 96 10.71 0.30 6.07
CA LEU A 96 9.96 1.09 7.04
C LEU A 96 10.85 1.55 8.21
N VAL A 97 11.68 0.67 8.76
CA VAL A 97 12.66 1.07 9.80
C VAL A 97 13.59 2.16 9.26
N TYR A 98 14.10 2.00 8.04
CA TYR A 98 14.92 3.01 7.37
C TYR A 98 14.20 4.36 7.24
N LEU A 99 12.94 4.39 6.81
CA LEU A 99 12.13 5.61 6.73
C LEU A 99 11.96 6.26 8.11
N GLY A 100 11.72 5.45 9.14
CA GLY A 100 11.60 5.93 10.52
C GLY A 100 12.90 6.53 11.05
N VAL A 101 14.04 5.86 10.81
CA VAL A 101 15.37 6.38 11.19
C VAL A 101 15.70 7.67 10.45
N GLN A 102 15.44 7.74 9.13
CA GLN A 102 15.63 8.96 8.34
C GLN A 102 14.79 10.12 8.89
N MET A 103 13.56 9.83 9.29
CA MET A 103 12.69 10.81 9.89
C MET A 103 13.25 11.33 11.22
N LEU A 104 13.78 10.45 12.09
CA LEU A 104 14.38 10.83 13.37
C LEU A 104 15.71 11.59 13.23
N ARG A 105 16.48 11.32 12.17
CA ARG A 105 17.80 11.93 11.90
C ARG A 105 17.73 13.34 11.32
N LEU A 106 16.55 13.82 10.87
CA LEU A 106 16.39 15.19 10.39
C LEU A 106 16.82 16.19 11.49
N PRO A 107 17.70 17.17 11.20
CA PRO A 107 18.11 18.17 12.17
C PRO A 107 16.87 18.87 12.77
N PRO A 108 16.89 19.25 14.06
CA PRO A 108 15.88 20.14 14.59
C PRO A 108 15.83 21.37 13.68
N ALA A 109 14.69 21.65 13.06
CA ALA A 109 14.51 22.93 12.41
C ALA A 109 14.76 23.99 13.48
N GLU A 110 15.83 24.76 13.32
CA GLU A 110 16.07 25.90 14.19
C GLU A 110 14.79 26.75 14.20
N LEU A 111 14.41 27.19 15.41
CA LEU A 111 13.13 27.81 15.73
C LEU A 111 12.85 29.15 15.01
N SER A 112 13.70 29.51 14.05
CA SER A 112 13.67 30.74 13.26
C SER A 112 13.60 30.52 11.74
N ALA A 113 13.68 29.26 11.24
CA ALA A 113 13.54 28.97 9.83
C ALA A 113 12.08 28.61 9.47
N PRO A 114 11.54 29.09 8.34
CA PRO A 114 10.17 28.80 7.91
C PRO A 114 10.02 27.33 7.52
N VAL A 115 9.74 26.47 8.51
CA VAL A 115 9.42 25.03 8.39
C VAL A 115 10.60 24.21 7.81
N PRO A 116 11.05 23.11 8.45
CA PRO A 116 12.04 22.23 7.82
C PRO A 116 11.51 21.78 6.45
N PRO A 117 12.35 21.64 5.41
CA PRO A 117 11.85 21.20 4.12
C PRO A 117 11.21 19.83 4.28
N ALA A 118 9.87 19.79 4.18
CA ALA A 118 9.14 18.55 4.09
C ALA A 118 9.76 17.74 2.94
N ALA A 119 9.82 16.41 3.09
CA ALA A 119 10.31 15.55 2.01
C ALA A 119 9.62 15.95 0.69
N SER A 120 10.38 16.04 -0.40
CA SER A 120 9.80 16.42 -1.69
C SER A 120 8.68 15.45 -2.08
N LEU A 121 7.67 15.95 -2.79
CA LEU A 121 6.55 15.12 -3.24
C LEU A 121 7.03 13.91 -4.06
N GLY A 122 8.07 14.08 -4.88
CA GLY A 122 8.69 12.96 -5.60
C GLY A 122 9.28 11.89 -4.68
N ARG A 123 9.91 12.28 -3.56
CA ARG A 123 10.40 11.32 -2.56
C ARG A 123 9.24 10.61 -1.86
N ILE A 124 8.20 11.34 -1.48
CA ILE A 124 7.00 10.78 -0.84
C ILE A 124 6.30 9.77 -1.75
N PHE A 125 6.19 10.09 -3.04
CA PHE A 125 5.65 9.19 -4.05
C PHE A 125 6.48 7.91 -4.16
N ARG A 126 7.81 8.04 -4.32
CA ARG A 126 8.73 6.90 -4.43
C ARG A 126 8.68 6.02 -3.18
N ASP A 127 8.72 6.63 -1.99
CA ASP A 127 8.66 5.89 -0.74
C ASP A 127 7.32 5.13 -0.62
N GLY A 128 6.20 5.75 -1.03
CA GLY A 128 4.89 5.08 -1.09
C GLY A 128 4.85 3.92 -2.08
N PHE A 129 5.46 4.09 -3.25
CA PHE A 129 5.62 3.02 -4.24
C PHE A 129 6.40 1.83 -3.67
N VAL A 130 7.55 2.07 -3.04
CA VAL A 130 8.37 1.00 -2.46
C VAL A 130 7.66 0.33 -1.28
N VAL A 131 6.99 1.10 -0.42
CA VAL A 131 6.21 0.56 0.70
C VAL A 131 5.10 -0.36 0.20
N ALA A 132 4.39 0.02 -0.88
CA ALA A 132 3.34 -0.81 -1.46
C ALA A 132 3.90 -2.03 -2.19
N LEU A 133 4.99 -1.87 -2.94
CA LEU A 133 5.64 -2.98 -3.65
C LEU A 133 6.14 -4.05 -2.68
N LEU A 134 6.64 -3.65 -1.52
CA LEU A 134 7.14 -4.55 -0.47
C LEU A 134 6.09 -4.86 0.61
N ASN A 135 4.81 -4.60 0.33
CA ASN A 135 3.74 -4.83 1.30
C ASN A 135 3.32 -6.31 1.30
N PRO A 136 3.70 -7.11 2.32
CA PRO A 136 3.39 -8.54 2.34
C PRO A 136 1.87 -8.82 2.33
N LYS A 137 1.06 -7.89 2.85
CA LYS A 137 -0.40 -8.00 2.83
C LYS A 137 -0.95 -7.97 1.40
N THR A 138 -0.51 -7.02 0.60
CA THR A 138 -0.93 -6.90 -0.81
C THR A 138 -0.38 -8.07 -1.63
N ALA A 139 0.88 -8.45 -1.40
CA ALA A 139 1.51 -9.57 -2.08
C ALA A 139 0.78 -10.90 -1.81
N ILE A 140 0.46 -11.22 -0.55
CA ILE A 140 -0.30 -12.43 -0.19
C ILE A 140 -1.67 -12.40 -0.83
N PHE A 141 -2.39 -11.27 -0.76
CA PHE A 141 -3.72 -11.18 -1.36
C PHE A 141 -3.68 -11.48 -2.86
N PHE A 142 -2.78 -10.86 -3.61
CA PHE A 142 -2.71 -11.13 -5.04
C PHE A 142 -2.19 -12.54 -5.36
N ALA A 143 -1.28 -13.09 -4.54
CA ALA A 143 -0.76 -14.44 -4.76
C ALA A 143 -1.78 -15.54 -4.46
N ALA A 144 -2.49 -15.42 -3.33
CA ALA A 144 -3.37 -16.47 -2.83
C ALA A 144 -4.83 -16.26 -3.21
N PHE A 145 -5.28 -15.00 -3.29
CA PHE A 145 -6.70 -14.65 -3.42
C PHE A 145 -7.08 -14.37 -4.88
N LEU A 146 -6.28 -13.61 -5.64
CA LEU A 146 -6.60 -13.24 -7.03
C LEU A 146 -6.91 -14.45 -7.93
N PRO A 147 -6.15 -15.57 -7.91
CA PRO A 147 -6.43 -16.72 -8.76
C PRO A 147 -7.82 -17.33 -8.53
N GLN A 148 -8.39 -17.18 -7.33
CA GLN A 148 -9.70 -17.73 -6.98
C GLN A 148 -10.85 -17.01 -7.68
N PHE A 149 -10.60 -15.82 -8.25
CA PHE A 149 -11.60 -15.00 -8.95
C PHE A 149 -11.47 -15.06 -10.46
N LEU A 150 -10.54 -15.85 -10.99
CA LEU A 150 -10.35 -16.02 -12.42
C LEU A 150 -11.34 -17.07 -12.95
N SER A 151 -12.01 -16.75 -14.05
CA SER A 151 -12.86 -17.71 -14.76
C SER A 151 -12.00 -18.60 -15.67
N PRO A 152 -12.31 -19.91 -15.78
CA PRO A 152 -11.53 -20.85 -16.57
C PRO A 152 -11.57 -20.55 -18.09
N ASP A 153 -12.63 -19.87 -18.55
CA ASP A 153 -12.89 -19.66 -19.97
C ASP A 153 -12.20 -18.41 -20.57
N GLY A 154 -11.46 -17.65 -19.77
CA GLY A 154 -10.81 -16.41 -20.20
C GLY A 154 -9.29 -16.40 -20.00
N ALA A 155 -8.60 -15.41 -20.56
CA ALA A 155 -7.14 -15.26 -20.42
C ALA A 155 -6.76 -14.87 -18.97
N PRO A 156 -6.06 -15.71 -18.20
CA PRO A 156 -5.82 -15.47 -16.77
C PRO A 156 -5.06 -14.18 -16.48
N ALA A 157 -4.07 -13.83 -17.33
CA ALA A 157 -3.28 -12.61 -17.15
C ALA A 157 -4.11 -11.34 -17.36
N LEU A 158 -4.99 -11.30 -18.37
CA LEU A 158 -5.84 -10.15 -18.63
C LEU A 158 -6.92 -9.97 -17.55
N GLN A 159 -7.54 -11.08 -17.12
CA GLN A 159 -8.49 -11.07 -16.01
C GLN A 159 -7.82 -10.61 -14.71
N GLY A 160 -6.63 -11.15 -14.40
CA GLY A 160 -5.83 -10.74 -13.25
C GLY A 160 -5.48 -9.26 -13.27
N MET A 161 -5.10 -8.73 -14.43
CA MET A 161 -4.81 -7.30 -14.58
C MET A 161 -6.06 -6.44 -14.37
N ALA A 162 -7.20 -6.84 -14.94
CA ALA A 162 -8.46 -6.11 -14.78
C ALA A 162 -8.93 -6.07 -13.31
N LEU A 163 -8.94 -7.23 -12.64
CA LEU A 163 -9.27 -7.34 -11.22
C LEU A 163 -8.25 -6.59 -10.34
N GLY A 164 -6.97 -6.64 -10.69
CA GLY A 164 -5.91 -5.89 -10.03
C GLY A 164 -6.11 -4.38 -10.11
N VAL A 165 -6.43 -3.85 -11.29
CA VAL A 165 -6.77 -2.42 -11.47
C VAL A 165 -7.98 -2.03 -10.63
N LEU A 166 -9.00 -2.88 -10.60
CA LEU A 166 -10.22 -2.65 -9.81
C LEU A 166 -9.92 -2.62 -8.30
N PHE A 167 -9.13 -3.57 -7.80
CA PHE A 167 -8.65 -3.56 -6.42
C PHE A 167 -7.90 -2.26 -6.11
N VAL A 168 -6.99 -1.83 -6.99
CA VAL A 168 -6.23 -0.59 -6.78
C VAL A 168 -7.12 0.64 -6.77
N ALA A 169 -8.16 0.68 -7.61
CA ALA A 169 -9.13 1.77 -7.60
C ALA A 169 -9.90 1.84 -6.28
N ILE A 170 -10.37 0.70 -5.76
CA ILE A 170 -11.02 0.60 -4.44
C ILE A 170 -10.06 1.06 -3.35
N ALA A 171 -8.83 0.54 -3.35
CA ALA A 171 -7.80 0.90 -2.40
C ALA A 171 -7.51 2.41 -2.43
N ALA A 172 -7.31 3.00 -3.61
CA ALA A 172 -7.04 4.42 -3.78
C ALA A 172 -8.15 5.33 -3.22
N VAL A 173 -9.42 4.91 -3.37
CA VAL A 173 -10.56 5.64 -2.76
C VAL A 173 -10.48 5.58 -1.25
N THR A 174 -10.30 4.39 -0.66
CA THR A 174 -10.21 4.23 0.80
C THR A 174 -8.97 4.93 1.39
N ASP A 175 -7.83 4.82 0.70
CA ASP A 175 -6.56 5.45 1.06
C ASP A 175 -6.64 6.97 0.98
N SER A 176 -7.38 7.52 0.00
CA SER A 176 -7.66 8.95 -0.08
C SER A 176 -8.54 9.41 1.08
N ALA A 177 -9.54 8.61 1.48
CA ALA A 177 -10.35 8.90 2.67
C ALA A 177 -9.48 8.95 3.93
N TYR A 178 -8.58 7.96 4.13
CA TYR A 178 -7.59 8.01 5.21
C TYR A 178 -6.70 9.25 5.13
N ALA A 179 -6.18 9.56 3.94
CA ALA A 179 -5.29 10.68 3.74
C ALA A 179 -5.95 12.03 4.11
N LEU A 180 -7.19 12.22 3.67
CA LEU A 180 -7.99 13.42 3.93
C LEU A 180 -8.40 13.51 5.40
N ALA A 181 -8.93 12.42 5.97
CA ALA A 181 -9.31 12.36 7.38
C ALA A 181 -8.13 12.68 8.30
N ALA A 182 -7.00 11.99 8.12
CA ALA A 182 -5.77 12.27 8.87
C ALA A 182 -5.28 13.71 8.66
N GLY A 183 -5.33 14.19 7.41
CA GLY A 183 -4.93 15.56 7.10
C GLY A 183 -5.92 16.64 7.57
N THR A 184 -7.11 16.29 8.06
CA THR A 184 -8.02 17.23 8.75
C THR A 184 -7.60 17.47 10.19
N VAL A 185 -7.01 16.48 10.85
CA VAL A 185 -6.51 16.55 12.22
C VAL A 185 -5.13 17.22 12.27
N ALA A 186 -4.35 17.14 11.19
CA ALA A 186 -2.99 17.66 11.10
C ALA A 186 -2.83 19.14 11.53
N PRO A 187 -3.69 20.11 11.12
CA PRO A 187 -3.58 21.49 11.57
C PRO A 187 -3.83 21.68 13.07
N ALA A 188 -4.74 20.89 13.66
CA ALA A 188 -5.03 20.94 15.10
C ALA A 188 -3.84 20.38 15.91
N LEU A 189 -3.29 19.25 15.48
CA LEU A 189 -2.03 18.67 16.00
C LEU A 189 -0.88 19.66 15.88
N ALA A 190 -0.78 20.39 14.77
CA ALA A 190 0.25 21.40 14.57
C ALA A 190 0.09 22.63 15.47
N ARG A 191 -1.12 23.01 15.89
CA ARG A 191 -1.31 24.15 16.80
C ARG A 191 -0.85 23.85 18.23
N ALA A 192 -0.84 22.57 18.64
CA ALA A 192 -0.29 22.17 19.92
C ALA A 192 1.25 22.21 19.90
N ARG A 193 1.84 23.22 20.58
CA ARG A 193 3.30 23.51 20.58
C ARG A 193 4.18 22.30 20.93
N GLY A 194 3.70 21.38 21.78
CA GLY A 194 4.40 20.13 22.12
C GLY A 194 4.39 19.09 20.99
N LEU A 195 3.30 18.98 20.24
CA LEU A 195 3.12 18.01 19.15
C LEU A 195 3.82 18.44 17.86
N ARG A 196 4.02 19.75 17.62
CA ARG A 196 4.88 20.26 16.54
C ARG A 196 6.33 19.80 16.67
N ARG A 197 6.87 19.76 17.90
CA ARG A 197 8.20 19.19 18.18
C ARG A 197 8.17 17.65 18.14
N GLY A 198 7.02 17.06 18.48
CA GLY A 198 6.78 15.62 18.51
C GLY A 198 6.53 14.94 17.16
N GLY A 199 6.15 15.66 16.09
CA GLY A 199 5.77 15.07 14.81
C GLY A 199 6.85 14.16 14.19
N ARG A 200 8.13 14.51 14.39
CA ARG A 200 9.28 13.67 14.00
C ARG A 200 9.31 12.34 14.76
N TRP A 201 9.09 12.38 16.06
CA TRP A 201 9.07 11.22 16.94
C TRP A 201 7.84 10.35 16.70
N LEU A 202 6.68 10.96 16.47
CA LEU A 202 5.45 10.25 16.13
C LEU A 202 5.59 9.49 14.81
N GLY A 203 6.00 10.17 13.73
CA GLY A 203 6.15 9.50 12.44
C GLY A 203 7.34 8.53 12.39
N GLY A 204 8.47 8.89 13.00
CA GLY A 204 9.63 8.02 13.11
C GLY A 204 9.33 6.75 13.91
N GLY A 205 8.68 6.91 15.06
CA GLY A 205 8.24 5.80 15.91
C GLY A 205 7.17 4.94 15.24
N ALA A 206 6.20 5.53 14.53
CA ALA A 206 5.20 4.80 13.76
C ALA A 206 5.85 3.91 12.68
N PHE A 207 6.81 4.45 11.92
CA PHE A 207 7.52 3.68 10.89
C PHE A 207 8.40 2.57 11.46
N ILE A 208 9.17 2.85 12.53
CA ILE A 208 9.98 1.82 13.20
C ILE A 208 9.10 0.74 13.79
N GLY A 209 8.07 1.12 14.55
CA GLY A 209 7.13 0.19 15.18
C GLY A 209 6.44 -0.68 14.15
N LEU A 210 6.05 -0.12 13.00
CA LEU A 210 5.46 -0.88 11.91
C LEU A 210 6.46 -1.81 11.21
N GLY A 211 7.70 -1.37 11.00
CA GLY A 211 8.74 -2.23 10.45
C GLY A 211 9.01 -3.44 11.36
N VAL A 212 9.12 -3.20 12.67
CA VAL A 212 9.24 -4.26 13.67
C VAL A 212 8.00 -5.16 13.68
N PHE A 213 6.80 -4.60 13.73
CA PHE A 213 5.55 -5.37 13.66
C PHE A 213 5.46 -6.23 12.40
N THR A 214 5.83 -5.67 11.24
CA THR A 214 5.85 -6.37 9.95
C THR A 214 6.87 -7.51 9.97
N ALA A 215 8.04 -7.34 10.59
CA ALA A 215 9.02 -8.41 10.75
C ALA A 215 8.53 -9.53 11.69
N LEU A 216 7.85 -9.18 12.77
CA LEU A 216 7.42 -10.09 13.82
C LEU A 216 6.10 -10.81 13.52
N THR A 217 5.19 -10.20 12.75
CA THR A 217 3.94 -10.83 12.35
C THR A 217 4.16 -11.87 11.26
N GLY A 218 3.62 -13.08 11.41
CA GLY A 218 3.78 -14.17 10.44
C GLY A 218 4.89 -15.18 10.75
N THR A 219 5.39 -15.27 11.97
CA THR A 219 6.20 -16.42 12.45
C THR A 219 5.36 -17.66 12.81
N ARG A 220 4.04 -17.65 12.59
CA ARG A 220 3.17 -18.83 12.73
C ARG A 220 2.70 -19.34 11.37
N ALA A 221 3.60 -19.99 10.64
CA ALA A 221 3.27 -20.90 9.54
C ALA A 221 4.46 -21.84 9.30
N ALA A 222 4.81 -22.62 10.33
CA ALA A 222 5.72 -23.75 10.24
C ALA A 222 5.48 -24.65 11.46
N LYS A 223 4.35 -25.36 11.44
CA LYS A 223 4.20 -26.68 12.04
C LYS A 223 3.42 -27.52 11.06
#